data_AF-A0A8E2LEB4-F1
#
_entry.id   AF-A0A8E2LEB4-F1
#
_cell.length_a   1.000
_cell.length_b   1.000
_cell.length_c   1.000
_cell.angle_alpha   90.00
_cell.angle_beta   90.00
_cell.angle_gamma   90.00
#
_symmetry.space_group_name_H-M   'P 1'
#
loop_
_entity.id
_entity.type
_entity.pdbx_description
1 polymer ?
#
loop_
_entity_poly.entity_id
_entity_poly.type
_entity_poly.pdbx_seq_one_letter_code
_entity_poly.pdbx_strand_id
1 'polypeptide(L)'
;MFSPRVDDIWHEMLMFTREYETFSKAYFKEVLHHTPNMEVTPIPGEKGFFDWVYLSIFESTPNSRAIWGGFLKNPIKQEIIDDFKSLSENELLNKYFRQGHDWLNNKLELIRKFKSEILLSEQMMETNRKPTPLSHSSSESQIFHLAVGAAIFYSLYDSHSFQNSMDEILPDEYYKVATTTGTGATCSGFSCSGSSDSCHSGGDSGGDSGGSSCSSCGSGCSS
;
A
#
# COMPACT_ATOMS: atom_id res chain seq x y z
N MET A 1 12.83 -0.02 9.63
CA MET A 1 11.89 0.90 8.95
C MET A 1 11.36 0.25 7.67
N PHE A 2 10.09 0.47 7.27
CA PHE A 2 9.49 -0.21 6.10
C PHE A 2 9.79 0.44 4.75
N SER A 3 10.30 1.67 4.73
CA SER A 3 10.73 2.36 3.51
C SER A 3 12.19 2.81 3.67
N PRO A 4 13.12 2.26 2.87
CA PRO A 4 14.53 2.67 2.91
C PRO A 4 14.70 4.17 2.64
N ARG A 5 13.92 4.73 1.71
CA ARG A 5 13.94 6.17 1.42
C ARG A 5 13.55 7.03 2.62
N VAL A 6 12.59 6.57 3.42
CA VAL A 6 12.20 7.30 4.63
C VAL A 6 13.27 7.14 5.70
N ASP A 7 13.86 5.95 5.83
CA ASP A 7 14.98 5.69 6.74
C ASP A 7 16.18 6.60 6.44
N ASP A 8 16.54 6.76 5.15
CA ASP A 8 17.58 7.67 4.68
C ASP A 8 17.28 9.13 5.08
N ILE A 9 16.05 9.59 4.89
CA ILE A 9 15.64 10.95 5.30
C ILE A 9 15.75 11.10 6.82
N TRP A 10 15.34 10.11 7.61
CA TRP A 10 15.51 10.15 9.07
C TRP A 10 16.97 10.22 9.46
N HIS A 11 17.85 9.46 8.81
CA HIS A 11 19.29 9.52 9.04
C HIS A 11 19.89 10.89 8.69
N GLU A 12 19.47 11.49 7.58
CA GLU A 12 19.90 12.83 7.20
C GLU A 12 19.44 13.88 8.22
N MET A 13 18.19 13.79 8.69
CA MET A 13 17.64 14.70 9.69
C MET A 13 18.40 14.64 11.02
N LEU A 14 18.93 13.48 11.41
CA LEU A 14 19.74 13.34 12.64
C LEU A 14 21.04 14.18 12.60
N MET A 15 21.56 14.52 11.40
CA MET A 15 22.73 15.40 11.28
C MET A 15 22.41 16.85 11.68
N PHE A 16 21.14 17.25 11.63
CA PHE A 16 20.66 18.59 11.98
C PHE A 16 20.03 18.60 13.38
N THR A 17 20.84 18.29 14.39
CA THR A 17 20.39 17.98 15.76
C THR A 17 19.46 19.03 16.38
N ARG A 18 19.68 20.33 16.15
CA ARG A 18 18.83 21.40 16.69
C ARG A 18 17.46 21.45 16.01
N GLU A 19 17.46 21.41 14.68
CA GLU A 19 16.24 21.42 13.86
C GLU A 19 15.43 20.13 14.09
N TYR A 20 16.12 19.00 14.24
CA TYR A 20 15.55 17.71 14.57
C TYR A 20 14.91 17.69 15.96
N GLU A 21 15.58 18.22 16.97
CA GLU A 21 15.04 18.36 18.32
C GLU A 21 13.81 19.28 18.33
N THR A 22 13.88 20.39 17.59
CA THR A 22 12.75 21.33 17.45
C THR A 22 11.55 20.64 16.79
N PHE A 23 11.77 19.94 15.69
CA PHE A 23 10.76 19.16 14.99
C PHE A 23 10.13 18.10 15.90
N SER A 24 10.96 17.30 16.58
CA SER A 24 10.51 16.23 17.48
C SER A 24 9.68 16.80 18.63
N LYS A 25 10.13 17.87 19.28
CA LYS A 25 9.35 18.51 20.36
C LYS A 25 8.05 19.13 19.86
N ALA A 26 8.04 19.70 18.65
CA ALA A 26 6.84 20.32 18.07
C ALA A 26 5.74 19.29 17.75
N TYR A 27 6.10 18.13 17.19
CA TYR A 27 5.13 17.13 16.72
C TYR A 27 4.96 15.93 17.67
N PHE A 28 6.01 15.55 18.40
CA PHE A 28 6.07 14.35 19.23
C PHE A 28 6.17 14.66 20.74
N LYS A 29 6.31 15.94 21.12
CA LYS A 29 6.46 16.47 22.49
C LYS A 29 7.71 16.00 23.25
N GLU A 30 8.49 15.11 22.67
CA GLU A 30 9.78 14.63 23.16
C GLU A 30 10.73 14.47 21.99
N VAL A 31 12.02 14.24 22.28
CA VAL A 31 12.99 13.92 21.24
C VAL A 31 12.73 12.51 20.75
N LEU A 32 12.46 12.35 19.45
CA LEU A 32 12.37 11.03 18.86
C LEU A 32 13.79 10.46 18.76
N HIS A 33 14.05 9.34 19.42
CA HIS A 33 15.34 8.68 19.32
C HIS A 33 15.29 7.64 18.21
N HIS A 34 15.72 8.01 17.00
CA HIS A 34 15.91 7.06 15.92
C HIS A 34 17.26 6.35 16.09
N THR A 35 17.24 5.03 16.21
CA THR A 35 18.46 4.21 16.17
C THR A 35 18.59 3.63 14.76
N PRO A 36 19.68 3.91 14.03
CA PRO A 36 19.86 3.38 12.69
C PRO A 36 19.71 1.86 12.64
N ASN A 37 18.85 1.37 11.75
CA ASN A 37 18.74 -0.07 11.51
C ASN A 37 19.96 -0.50 10.68
N MET A 38 21.00 -1.00 11.35
CA MET A 38 22.19 -1.53 10.66
C MET A 38 21.86 -2.77 9.81
N GLU A 39 20.80 -3.50 10.18
CA GLU A 39 20.23 -4.59 9.40
C GLU A 39 18.75 -4.28 9.14
N VAL A 40 18.38 -4.16 7.86
CA VAL A 40 16.97 -4.10 7.46
C VAL A 40 16.45 -5.53 7.49
N THR A 41 16.05 -6.02 8.66
CA THR A 41 15.23 -7.23 8.73
C THR A 41 13.77 -6.80 8.59
N PRO A 42 13.13 -7.02 7.42
CA PRO A 42 11.69 -6.81 7.32
C PRO A 42 11.04 -7.79 8.29
N ILE A 43 10.12 -7.31 9.13
CA ILE A 43 9.23 -8.17 9.89
C ILE A 43 7.93 -8.19 9.08
N PRO A 44 7.73 -9.17 8.17
CA PRO A 44 6.72 -9.06 7.12
C PRO A 44 5.29 -8.95 7.68
N GLY A 45 5.06 -9.52 8.87
CA GLY A 45 3.79 -9.43 9.58
C GLY A 45 3.53 -8.11 10.33
N GLU A 46 4.57 -7.32 10.62
CA GLU A 46 4.40 -5.99 11.21
C GLU A 46 4.10 -4.92 10.15
N LYS A 47 4.55 -5.11 8.91
CA LYS A 47 4.18 -4.24 7.79
C LYS A 47 2.68 -4.27 7.52
N GLY A 48 2.06 -5.46 7.56
CA GLY A 48 0.61 -5.58 7.40
C GLY A 48 -0.15 -4.82 8.48
N PHE A 49 0.29 -4.93 9.73
CA PHE A 49 -0.32 -4.18 10.85
C PHE A 49 -0.12 -2.67 10.71
N PHE A 50 1.08 -2.22 10.34
CA PHE A 50 1.37 -0.82 10.05
C PHE A 50 0.45 -0.27 8.95
N ASP A 51 0.27 -1.00 7.85
CA ASP A 51 -0.60 -0.58 6.76
C ASP A 51 -2.04 -0.43 7.22
N TRP A 52 -2.53 -1.37 8.03
CA TRP A 52 -3.86 -1.30 8.61
C TRP A 52 -4.03 -0.08 9.51
N VAL A 53 -3.05 0.20 10.38
CA VAL A 53 -3.09 1.37 11.28
C VAL A 53 -3.04 2.67 10.46
N TYR A 54 -2.13 2.76 9.49
CA TYR A 54 -1.98 3.94 8.65
C TYR A 54 -3.28 4.25 7.91
N LEU A 55 -3.85 3.27 7.22
CA LEU A 55 -5.09 3.42 6.44
C LEU A 55 -6.35 3.58 7.31
N SER A 56 -6.25 3.28 8.61
CA SER A 56 -7.33 3.55 9.56
C SER A 56 -7.35 4.99 10.07
N ILE A 57 -6.23 5.70 9.98
CA ILE A 57 -6.08 7.08 10.48
C ILE A 57 -6.00 8.08 9.32
N PHE A 58 -5.36 7.69 8.21
CA PHE A 58 -5.02 8.56 7.10
C PHE A 58 -5.61 8.05 5.80
N GLU A 59 -5.95 8.98 4.91
CA GLU A 59 -6.28 8.65 3.54
C GLU A 59 -5.04 8.24 2.76
N SER A 60 -5.21 7.24 1.90
CA SER A 60 -4.22 6.89 0.91
C SER A 60 -4.13 8.01 -0.13
N THR A 61 -2.92 8.53 -0.32
CA THR A 61 -2.57 9.49 -1.39
C THR A 61 -1.47 8.90 -2.28
N PRO A 62 -1.34 9.36 -3.55
CA PRO A 62 -0.26 8.90 -4.43
C PRO A 62 1.14 9.04 -3.79
N ASN A 63 1.38 10.14 -3.07
CA ASN A 63 2.64 10.37 -2.36
C ASN A 63 2.83 9.35 -1.23
N SER A 64 1.82 9.10 -0.40
CA SER A 64 1.94 8.11 0.68
C SER A 64 2.22 6.70 0.13
N ARG A 65 1.59 6.32 -0.98
CA ARG A 65 1.84 5.02 -1.63
C ARG A 65 3.27 4.95 -2.18
N ALA A 66 3.76 6.01 -2.81
CA ALA A 66 5.13 6.07 -3.31
C ALA A 66 6.17 6.02 -2.18
N ILE A 67 5.90 6.70 -1.06
CA ILE A 67 6.77 6.75 0.11
C ILE A 67 6.86 5.38 0.79
N TRP A 68 5.71 4.72 1.00
CA TRP A 68 5.64 3.46 1.76
C TRP A 68 5.76 2.19 0.90
N GLY A 69 5.89 2.32 -0.42
CA GLY A 69 5.99 1.19 -1.35
C GLY A 69 4.67 0.47 -1.60
N GLY A 70 3.54 1.17 -1.45
CA GLY A 70 2.19 0.63 -1.46
C GLY A 70 1.74 0.08 -0.10
N PHE A 71 0.44 -0.16 0.01
CA PHE A 71 -0.20 -0.67 1.23
C PHE A 71 -0.80 -2.06 1.00
N LEU A 72 -0.99 -2.80 2.10
CA LEU A 72 -1.71 -4.08 2.16
C LEU A 72 -1.11 -5.15 1.23
N LYS A 73 0.23 -5.18 1.14
CA LYS A 73 0.99 -6.20 0.38
C LYS A 73 1.42 -7.41 1.22
N ASN A 74 1.31 -7.31 2.54
CA ASN A 74 1.74 -8.34 3.47
C ASN A 74 0.60 -8.63 4.44
N PRO A 75 0.39 -9.91 4.81
CA PRO A 75 -0.58 -10.26 5.83
C PRO A 75 -0.15 -9.70 7.19
N ILE A 76 -1.13 -9.46 8.06
CA ILE A 76 -0.90 -9.13 9.47
C ILE A 76 -0.41 -10.38 10.19
N LYS A 77 0.62 -10.24 11.04
CA LYS A 77 1.15 -11.36 11.83
C LYS A 77 0.05 -11.99 12.69
N GLN A 78 -0.05 -13.32 12.68
CA GLN A 78 -1.07 -14.03 13.45
C GLN A 78 -1.00 -13.72 14.95
N GLU A 79 0.20 -13.59 15.52
CA GLU A 79 0.40 -13.19 16.92
C GLU A 79 -0.28 -11.86 17.27
N ILE A 80 -0.29 -10.89 16.35
CA ILE A 80 -0.96 -9.61 16.54
C ILE A 80 -2.47 -9.83 16.58
N ILE A 81 -3.00 -10.65 15.67
CA ILE A 81 -4.43 -10.94 15.64
C ILE A 81 -4.86 -11.67 16.93
N ASP A 82 -4.06 -12.63 17.39
CA ASP A 82 -4.32 -13.39 18.60
C ASP A 82 -4.27 -12.52 19.87
N ASP A 83 -3.34 -11.57 19.92
CA ASP A 83 -3.30 -10.55 20.98
C ASP A 83 -4.60 -9.75 21.01
N PHE A 84 -5.08 -9.26 19.87
CA PHE A 84 -6.29 -8.46 19.82
C PHE A 84 -7.56 -9.25 20.16
N LYS A 85 -7.56 -10.58 19.92
CA LYS A 85 -8.62 -11.49 20.38
C LYS A 85 -8.60 -11.71 21.89
N SER A 86 -7.42 -11.91 22.48
CA SER A 86 -7.27 -12.40 23.85
C SER A 86 -7.08 -11.30 24.90
N LEU A 87 -6.35 -10.25 24.57
CA LEU A 87 -5.94 -9.21 25.51
C LEU A 87 -7.04 -8.15 25.72
N SER A 88 -7.07 -7.57 26.91
CA SER A 88 -7.92 -6.43 27.24
C SER A 88 -7.47 -5.15 26.51
N GLU A 89 -8.35 -4.14 26.41
CA GLU A 89 -8.00 -2.85 25.80
C GLU A 89 -6.78 -2.21 26.49
N ASN A 90 -6.66 -2.34 27.81
CA ASN A 90 -5.54 -1.80 28.57
C ASN A 90 -4.21 -2.51 28.28
N GLU A 91 -4.22 -3.83 28.12
CA GLU A 91 -3.03 -4.60 27.76
C GLU A 91 -2.58 -4.28 26.33
N LEU A 92 -3.53 -4.13 25.41
CA LEU A 92 -3.25 -3.71 24.02
C LEU A 92 -2.71 -2.29 23.95
N LEU A 93 -3.26 -1.36 24.72
CA LEU A 93 -2.71 -0.01 24.87
C LEU A 93 -1.25 -0.07 25.32
N ASN A 94 -0.96 -0.93 26.29
CA ASN A 94 0.39 -1.04 26.83
C ASN A 94 1.40 -1.70 25.88
N LYS A 95 0.94 -2.66 25.08
CA LYS A 95 1.78 -3.46 24.17
C LYS A 95 2.05 -2.74 22.84
N TYR A 96 1.02 -2.12 22.26
CA TYR A 96 1.07 -1.60 20.88
C TYR A 96 1.18 -0.09 20.76
N PHE A 97 0.88 0.66 21.83
CA PHE A 97 0.85 2.11 21.78
C PHE A 97 1.85 2.74 22.75
N ARG A 98 2.31 3.94 22.41
CA ARG A 98 3.14 4.75 23.31
C ARG A 98 2.37 5.04 24.59
N GLN A 99 3.06 4.86 25.71
CA GLN A 99 2.57 5.16 27.05
C GLN A 99 2.24 6.64 27.20
N GLY A 100 1.13 6.95 27.87
CA GLY A 100 0.65 8.31 28.10
C GLY A 100 -0.77 8.56 27.62
N HIS A 101 -1.36 9.66 28.13
CA HIS A 101 -2.78 10.00 27.94
C HIS A 101 -3.07 10.71 26.61
N ASP A 102 -2.03 11.10 25.88
CA ASP A 102 -2.17 11.74 24.57
C ASP A 102 -2.90 10.81 23.60
N TRP A 103 -3.95 11.32 22.96
CA TRP A 103 -4.77 10.62 21.95
C TRP A 103 -5.41 9.32 22.45
N LEU A 104 -5.65 9.17 23.76
CA LEU A 104 -6.18 7.94 24.36
C LEU A 104 -7.47 7.45 23.67
N ASN A 105 -8.39 8.36 23.36
CA ASN A 105 -9.64 8.02 22.66
C ASN A 105 -9.37 7.44 21.27
N ASN A 106 -8.47 8.02 20.49
CA ASN A 106 -8.10 7.51 19.16
C ASN A 106 -7.42 6.13 19.25
N LYS A 107 -6.55 5.92 20.25
CA LYS A 107 -5.92 4.62 20.48
C LYS A 107 -6.96 3.54 20.80
N LEU A 108 -7.90 3.85 21.70
CA LEU A 108 -9.00 2.94 22.05
C LEU A 108 -9.94 2.68 20.86
N GLU A 109 -10.24 3.70 20.08
CA GLU A 109 -11.07 3.57 18.87
C GLU A 109 -10.41 2.64 17.83
N LEU A 110 -9.10 2.78 17.61
CA LEU A 110 -8.36 1.85 16.75
C LEU A 110 -8.37 0.43 17.28
N ILE A 111 -8.20 0.24 18.59
CA ILE A 111 -8.27 -1.09 19.22
C ILE A 111 -9.65 -1.72 18.98
N ARG A 112 -10.72 -0.95 19.24
CA ARG A 112 -12.10 -1.41 19.04
C ARG A 112 -12.40 -1.68 17.58
N LYS A 113 -11.93 -0.85 16.67
CA LYS A 113 -12.06 -1.05 15.23
C LYS A 113 -11.41 -2.36 14.81
N PHE A 114 -10.16 -2.61 15.22
CA PHE A 114 -9.45 -3.85 14.87
C PHE A 114 -10.19 -5.08 15.40
N LYS A 115 -10.61 -5.05 16.67
CA LYS A 115 -11.42 -6.13 17.27
C LYS A 115 -12.73 -6.35 16.51
N SER A 116 -13.42 -5.28 16.13
CA SER A 116 -14.65 -5.37 15.35
C SER A 116 -14.42 -6.00 13.98
N GLU A 117 -13.34 -5.66 13.29
CA GLU A 117 -13.04 -6.24 11.97
C GLU A 117 -12.62 -7.72 12.06
N ILE A 118 -11.97 -8.14 13.15
CA ILE A 118 -11.76 -9.57 13.44
C ILE A 118 -13.10 -10.30 13.56
N LEU A 119 -14.03 -9.79 14.38
CA LEU A 119 -15.34 -10.41 14.57
C LEU A 119 -16.15 -10.48 13.27
N LEU A 120 -16.10 -9.41 12.46
CA LEU A 120 -16.72 -9.41 11.14
C LEU A 120 -16.10 -10.47 10.22
N SER A 121 -14.77 -10.63 10.25
CA SER A 121 -14.07 -11.64 9.46
C SER A 121 -14.48 -13.06 9.87
N GLU A 122 -14.63 -13.32 11.16
CA GLU A 122 -15.10 -14.60 11.69
C GLU A 122 -16.55 -14.88 11.24
N GLN A 123 -17.44 -13.89 11.35
CA GLN A 123 -18.83 -14.02 10.89
C GLN A 123 -18.92 -14.26 9.36
N MET A 124 -18.05 -13.63 8.58
CA MET A 124 -17.98 -13.86 7.13
C MET A 124 -17.59 -15.30 6.83
N MET A 125 -16.62 -15.86 7.55
CA MET A 125 -16.24 -17.26 7.39
C MET A 125 -17.35 -18.23 7.81
N GLU A 126 -18.03 -17.98 8.94
CA GLU A 126 -19.17 -18.80 9.37
C GLU A 126 -20.29 -18.85 8.33
N THR A 127 -20.51 -17.74 7.62
CA THR A 127 -21.51 -17.63 6.55
C THR A 127 -20.99 -18.02 5.17
N ASN A 128 -19.73 -18.51 5.08
CA ASN A 128 -19.02 -18.85 3.85
C ASN A 128 -19.02 -17.71 2.81
N ARG A 129 -18.87 -16.47 3.30
CA ARG A 129 -18.77 -15.25 2.50
C ARG A 129 -17.33 -14.74 2.48
N LYS A 130 -16.93 -14.16 1.35
CA LYS A 130 -15.64 -13.48 1.18
C LYS A 130 -15.86 -11.97 1.01
N PRO A 131 -14.83 -11.14 1.25
CA PRO A 131 -14.88 -9.72 0.90
C PRO A 131 -15.19 -9.57 -0.59
N THR A 132 -16.23 -8.80 -0.92
CA THR A 132 -16.63 -8.57 -2.31
C THR A 132 -16.02 -7.27 -2.81
N PRO A 133 -15.33 -7.27 -3.96
CA PRO A 133 -14.77 -6.04 -4.52
C PRO A 133 -15.86 -5.01 -4.81
N LEU A 134 -15.52 -3.73 -4.62
CA LEU A 134 -16.40 -2.62 -4.97
C LEU A 134 -16.35 -2.34 -6.48
N SER A 135 -17.37 -1.62 -6.97
CA SER A 135 -17.37 -1.09 -8.34
C SER A 135 -16.19 -0.14 -8.55
N HIS A 136 -15.64 -0.11 -9.77
CA HIS A 136 -14.64 0.88 -10.18
C HIS A 136 -15.12 2.35 -10.07
N SER A 137 -16.44 2.57 -9.91
CA SER A 137 -17.01 3.90 -9.67
C SER A 137 -16.99 4.32 -8.20
N SER A 138 -16.59 3.45 -7.27
CA SER A 138 -16.47 3.77 -5.85
C SER A 138 -15.31 4.72 -5.59
N SER A 139 -15.42 5.53 -4.54
CA SER A 139 -14.33 6.42 -4.16
C SER A 139 -13.13 5.64 -3.62
N GLU A 140 -11.92 6.18 -3.79
CA GLU A 140 -10.70 5.57 -3.25
C GLU A 140 -10.81 5.28 -1.75
N SER A 141 -11.41 6.21 -0.98
CA SER A 141 -11.64 6.04 0.45
C SER A 141 -12.53 4.82 0.76
N GLN A 142 -13.59 4.59 -0.02
CA GLN A 142 -14.44 3.41 0.15
C GLN A 142 -13.71 2.11 -0.17
N ILE A 143 -12.90 2.13 -1.24
CA ILE A 143 -12.08 0.98 -1.66
C ILE A 143 -11.09 0.62 -0.55
N PHE A 144 -10.35 1.60 -0.03
CA PHE A 144 -9.42 1.34 1.07
C PHE A 144 -10.13 0.93 2.35
N HIS A 145 -11.29 1.50 2.67
CA HIS A 145 -12.09 1.08 3.83
C HIS A 145 -12.51 -0.39 3.74
N LEU A 146 -12.90 -0.89 2.57
CA LEU A 146 -13.12 -2.32 2.35
C LEU A 146 -11.80 -3.11 2.47
N ALA A 147 -10.73 -2.61 1.85
CA ALA A 147 -9.45 -3.28 1.76
C ALA A 147 -8.80 -3.51 3.14
N VAL A 148 -8.91 -2.58 4.09
CA VAL A 148 -8.38 -2.79 5.46
C VAL A 148 -9.09 -3.95 6.17
N GLY A 149 -10.42 -4.05 6.06
CA GLY A 149 -11.17 -5.18 6.61
C GLY A 149 -10.86 -6.49 5.88
N ALA A 150 -10.78 -6.46 4.56
CA ALA A 150 -10.39 -7.61 3.75
C ALA A 150 -8.98 -8.11 4.10
N ALA A 151 -8.05 -7.21 4.43
CA ALA A 151 -6.71 -7.58 4.86
C ALA A 151 -6.71 -8.39 6.16
N ILE A 152 -7.57 -8.07 7.14
CA ILE A 152 -7.71 -8.90 8.35
C ILE A 152 -8.26 -10.28 7.99
N PHE A 153 -9.32 -10.34 7.17
CA PHE A 153 -9.92 -11.59 6.73
C PHE A 153 -8.89 -12.50 6.03
N TYR A 154 -8.18 -11.98 5.03
CA TYR A 154 -7.18 -12.78 4.31
C TYR A 154 -5.96 -13.09 5.17
N SER A 155 -5.59 -12.24 6.14
CA SER A 155 -4.52 -12.58 7.09
C SER A 155 -4.91 -13.79 7.97
N LEU A 156 -6.18 -13.89 8.36
CA LEU A 156 -6.70 -15.00 9.17
C LEU A 156 -6.84 -16.32 8.39
N TYR A 157 -7.33 -16.25 7.14
CA TYR A 157 -7.80 -17.44 6.43
C TYR A 157 -7.01 -17.77 5.16
N ASP A 158 -6.24 -16.82 4.63
CA ASP A 158 -5.51 -16.96 3.37
C ASP A 158 -4.18 -16.18 3.38
N SER A 159 -3.33 -16.47 4.37
CA SER A 159 -2.05 -15.78 4.51
C SER A 159 -1.06 -16.13 3.39
N HIS A 160 -1.16 -17.34 2.82
CA HIS A 160 -0.27 -17.83 1.76
C HIS A 160 -0.58 -17.23 0.38
N SER A 161 -1.86 -17.03 0.04
CA SER A 161 -2.25 -16.35 -1.21
C SER A 161 -2.83 -14.95 -0.98
N PHE A 162 -2.42 -14.32 0.13
CA PHE A 162 -2.84 -13.00 0.56
C PHE A 162 -2.77 -11.94 -0.54
N GLN A 163 -1.63 -11.82 -1.24
CA GLN A 163 -1.45 -10.80 -2.28
C GLN A 163 -2.46 -11.00 -3.41
N ASN A 164 -2.61 -12.23 -3.90
CA ASN A 164 -3.56 -12.54 -4.98
C ASN A 164 -4.99 -12.19 -4.58
N SER A 165 -5.39 -12.54 -3.35
CA SER A 165 -6.71 -12.24 -2.80
C SER A 165 -6.94 -10.73 -2.59
N MET A 166 -5.88 -9.97 -2.27
CA MET A 166 -5.95 -8.52 -2.15
C MET A 166 -5.94 -7.80 -3.50
N ASP A 167 -5.30 -8.35 -4.53
CA ASP A 167 -5.29 -7.81 -5.89
C ASP A 167 -6.71 -7.85 -6.52
N GLU A 168 -7.55 -8.79 -6.09
CA GLU A 168 -8.97 -8.80 -6.47
C GLU A 168 -9.77 -7.62 -5.88
N ILE A 169 -9.34 -7.09 -4.72
CA ILE A 169 -10.03 -6.02 -3.99
C ILE A 169 -9.48 -4.64 -4.35
N LEU A 170 -8.16 -4.52 -4.51
CA LEU A 170 -7.47 -3.27 -4.78
C LEU A 170 -7.09 -3.17 -6.27
N PRO A 171 -7.59 -2.15 -7.00
CA PRO A 171 -7.17 -1.91 -8.37
C PRO A 171 -5.64 -1.77 -8.53
N ASP A 172 -5.10 -2.35 -9.60
CA ASP A 172 -3.67 -2.32 -9.95
C ASP A 172 -3.04 -0.92 -9.93
N GLU A 173 -3.83 0.11 -10.26
CA GLU A 173 -3.42 1.51 -10.25
C GLU A 173 -2.91 1.97 -8.88
N TYR A 174 -3.40 1.38 -7.79
CA TYR A 174 -2.95 1.69 -6.43
C TYR A 174 -1.63 1.00 -6.06
N TYR A 175 -1.24 -0.05 -6.79
CA TYR A 175 0.05 -0.73 -6.61
C TYR A 175 1.14 -0.18 -7.52
N LYS A 176 0.77 0.51 -8.61
CA LYS A 176 1.70 1.21 -9.50
C LYS A 176 2.32 2.40 -8.76
N VAL A 177 3.48 2.16 -8.16
CA VAL A 177 4.39 3.23 -7.74
C VAL A 177 4.81 3.95 -9.01
N ALA A 178 4.53 5.25 -9.10
CA ALA A 178 5.07 6.07 -10.18
C ALA A 178 6.61 6.00 -10.09
N THR A 179 7.21 5.11 -10.86
CA THR A 179 8.64 5.02 -11.04
C THR A 179 9.07 6.28 -11.76
N THR A 180 9.64 7.23 -11.01
CA THR A 180 10.32 8.41 -11.57
C THR A 180 11.68 8.08 -12.20
N THR A 181 11.87 6.85 -12.66
CA THR A 181 13.04 6.40 -13.42
C THR A 181 12.53 5.90 -14.76
N GLY A 182 12.84 6.66 -15.81
CA GLY A 182 12.12 6.67 -17.07
C GLY A 182 12.11 5.35 -17.85
N THR A 183 10.95 5.08 -18.45
CA THR A 183 10.75 4.81 -19.89
C THR A 183 9.23 4.69 -20.13
N GLY A 184 8.67 5.55 -20.97
CA GLY A 184 7.34 5.36 -21.58
C GLY A 184 6.13 5.68 -20.69
N ALA A 185 5.81 6.96 -20.52
CA ALA A 185 4.46 7.35 -20.14
C ALA A 185 3.50 7.03 -21.30
N THR A 186 2.82 5.88 -21.24
CA THR A 186 1.63 5.63 -22.06
C THR A 186 0.48 6.41 -21.45
N CYS A 187 0.26 7.61 -21.99
CA CYS A 187 -0.97 8.37 -21.85
C CYS A 187 -2.12 7.59 -22.51
N SER A 188 -2.81 6.72 -21.77
CA SER A 188 -4.15 6.27 -22.14
C SER A 188 -5.13 7.41 -21.88
N GLY A 189 -5.26 8.26 -22.90
CA GLY A 189 -6.14 9.42 -22.92
C GLY A 189 -7.61 9.03 -22.78
N PHE A 190 -8.28 9.79 -21.93
CA PHE A 190 -9.72 9.88 -21.75
C PHE A 190 -10.45 10.04 -23.10
N SER A 191 -11.37 9.12 -23.42
CA SER A 191 -12.34 9.33 -24.50
C SER A 191 -13.48 10.22 -24.00
N CYS A 192 -13.33 11.53 -24.20
CA CYS A 192 -14.40 12.50 -24.02
C CYS A 192 -15.35 12.42 -25.22
N SER A 193 -16.62 12.16 -24.96
CA SER A 193 -17.72 12.31 -25.91
C SER A 193 -17.75 13.74 -26.44
N GLY A 194 -17.48 13.91 -27.73
CA GLY A 194 -17.51 15.20 -28.44
C GLY A 194 -18.29 15.06 -29.73
N SER A 195 -19.29 15.93 -29.88
CA SER A 195 -20.25 16.01 -30.97
C SER A 195 -19.64 16.04 -32.37
N SER A 196 -20.42 15.50 -33.30
CA SER A 196 -20.44 15.69 -34.75
C SER A 196 -19.51 16.77 -35.32
N ASP A 197 -18.56 16.34 -36.16
CA ASP A 197 -18.21 17.07 -37.37
C ASP A 197 -17.72 16.08 -38.44
N SER A 198 -18.36 16.20 -39.60
CA SER A 198 -18.16 15.38 -40.79
C SER A 198 -16.85 15.72 -41.51
N CYS A 199 -16.01 14.72 -41.78
CA CYS A 199 -15.09 14.79 -42.90
C CYS A 199 -14.79 13.40 -43.48
N HIS A 200 -14.98 13.31 -44.79
CA HIS A 200 -14.85 12.15 -45.64
C HIS A 200 -13.41 11.61 -45.73
N SER A 201 -13.28 10.29 -45.85
CA SER A 201 -12.34 9.55 -46.74
C SER A 201 -12.68 8.08 -46.56
N GLY A 202 -13.26 7.39 -47.55
CA GLY A 202 -12.53 6.97 -48.74
C GLY A 202 -11.98 5.57 -48.46
N GLY A 203 -12.79 4.55 -48.67
CA GLY A 203 -12.31 3.17 -48.66
C GLY A 203 -11.54 2.90 -49.94
N ASP A 204 -10.49 2.09 -49.84
CA ASP A 204 -10.06 1.22 -50.93
C ASP A 204 -9.21 0.06 -50.39
N SER A 205 -9.31 -1.04 -51.12
CA SER A 205 -8.81 -2.38 -50.81
C SER A 205 -7.51 -2.65 -51.57
N GLY A 206 -6.69 -3.57 -51.03
CA GLY A 206 -5.83 -4.45 -51.83
C GLY A 206 -4.35 -4.07 -51.96
N GLY A 207 -3.49 -5.09 -51.97
CA GLY A 207 -2.13 -5.00 -52.49
C GLY A 207 -1.11 -5.90 -51.78
N ASP A 208 -0.82 -7.04 -52.41
CA ASP A 208 0.22 -8.01 -52.04
C ASP A 208 1.68 -7.53 -52.28
N SER A 209 2.62 -8.30 -51.70
CA SER A 209 3.95 -8.69 -52.23
C SER A 209 5.22 -7.86 -51.94
N GLY A 210 6.28 -8.59 -51.55
CA GLY A 210 7.72 -8.22 -51.63
C GLY A 210 8.37 -8.06 -50.25
N GLY A 211 9.25 -8.93 -49.74
CA GLY A 211 10.32 -9.68 -50.38
C GLY A 211 11.62 -8.87 -50.32
N SER A 212 12.52 -9.16 -49.37
CA SER A 212 13.99 -9.06 -49.50
C SER A 212 14.70 -9.45 -48.20
N SER A 213 15.49 -10.50 -48.28
CA SER A 213 16.52 -10.91 -47.35
C SER A 213 17.73 -9.95 -47.38
N CYS A 214 18.41 -9.77 -46.26
CA CYS A 214 19.84 -9.50 -46.26
C CYS A 214 20.52 -10.23 -45.09
N SER A 215 21.59 -10.93 -45.44
CA SER A 215 22.43 -11.74 -44.56
C SER A 215 23.78 -11.04 -44.37
N SER A 216 24.35 -11.22 -43.17
CA SER A 216 25.79 -11.42 -42.88
C SER A 216 26.82 -10.27 -43.01
N CYS A 217 27.37 -9.88 -41.84
CA CYS A 217 28.80 -9.69 -41.49
C CYS A 217 28.85 -9.36 -39.97
N GLY A 218 29.71 -9.85 -39.07
CA GLY A 218 30.98 -10.57 -39.15
C GLY A 218 32.02 -9.84 -38.28
N SER A 219 32.54 -10.51 -37.22
CA SER A 219 33.72 -10.14 -36.38
C SER A 219 33.45 -9.09 -35.27
N GLY A 220 33.96 -9.15 -34.04
CA GLY A 220 34.99 -9.97 -33.40
C GLY A 220 35.87 -9.11 -32.47
N CYS A 221 36.19 -9.65 -31.28
CA CYS A 221 37.32 -9.35 -30.38
C CYS A 221 37.17 -8.37 -29.18
N SER A 222 37.74 -8.87 -28.08
CA SER A 222 37.86 -8.42 -26.70
C SER A 222 38.98 -7.41 -26.46
N SER A 223 38.93 -6.72 -25.32
CA SER A 223 40.05 -6.40 -24.43
C SER A 223 39.50 -6.13 -23.03
#